data_AF-B5HLQ6-F1
#
_entry.id   AF-B5HLQ6-F1
#
_cell.length_a   1.000
_cell.length_b   1.000
_cell.length_c   1.000
_cell.angle_alpha   90.00
_cell.angle_beta   90.00
_cell.angle_gamma   90.00
#
_symmetry.space_group_name_H-M   'P 1'
#
loop_
_entity.id
_entity.type
_entity.pdbx_description
1 polymer ?
#
loop_
_entity_poly.entity_id
_entity_poly.type
_entity_poly.pdbx_seq_one_letter_code
_entity_poly.pdbx_strand_id
1 'polypeptide(L)'
;MTDRLGDGRKVQAMTRFMDVHHGMQGITADQLMEAHQADLAIEKEEGVHFEHAWADPESGLVYCLSEAPSPEAVQRVHERTGHKADEIHPMPLSV
;
A
#
# COMPACT_ATOMS: atom_id res chain seq x y z
N MET A 1 29.93 -31.62 -13.72
CA MET A 1 29.75 -30.70 -12.57
C MET A 1 28.44 -29.96 -12.82
N THR A 2 27.34 -30.54 -12.36
CA THR A 2 26.01 -29.93 -12.43
C THR A 2 25.90 -28.94 -11.29
N ASP A 3 25.92 -27.65 -11.61
CA ASP A 3 25.65 -26.61 -10.63
C ASP A 3 24.19 -26.72 -10.18
N ARG A 4 24.02 -26.71 -8.87
CA ARG A 4 22.74 -26.93 -8.19
C ARG A 4 21.87 -25.69 -8.36
N LEU A 5 20.63 -25.92 -8.81
CA LEU A 5 19.54 -24.95 -8.83
C LEU A 5 19.35 -24.35 -7.42
N GLY A 6 19.75 -23.09 -7.26
CA GLY A 6 19.29 -22.23 -6.17
C GLY A 6 17.97 -21.58 -6.60
N ASP A 7 16.90 -21.93 -5.90
CA ASP A 7 15.61 -21.22 -5.78
C ASP A 7 15.34 -20.11 -6.83
N GLY A 8 14.59 -20.46 -7.87
CA GLY A 8 14.15 -19.57 -8.94
C GLY A 8 13.08 -18.54 -8.55
N ARG A 9 13.15 -17.96 -7.34
CA ARG A 9 12.37 -16.75 -7.02
C ARG A 9 12.86 -15.61 -7.92
N LYS A 10 12.15 -15.36 -9.02
CA LYS A 10 12.19 -14.07 -9.69
C LYS A 10 11.89 -13.02 -8.63
N VAL A 11 12.85 -12.12 -8.37
CA VAL A 11 12.57 -10.89 -7.63
C VAL A 11 11.46 -10.21 -8.43
N GLN A 12 10.25 -10.16 -7.88
CA GLN A 12 9.17 -9.42 -8.54
C GLN A 12 9.61 -7.96 -8.60
N ALA A 13 9.52 -7.35 -9.77
CA ALA A 13 9.85 -5.95 -9.94
C ALA A 13 8.85 -5.12 -9.12
N MET A 14 9.36 -4.45 -8.10
CA MET A 14 8.56 -3.61 -7.22
C MET A 14 8.14 -2.34 -7.97
N THR A 15 6.88 -1.94 -7.82
CA THR A 15 6.29 -0.75 -8.44
C THR A 15 5.71 0.13 -7.33
N ARG A 16 5.82 1.46 -7.48
CA ARG A 16 5.11 2.38 -6.60
C ARG A 16 3.64 2.51 -6.98
N PHE A 17 2.77 2.63 -5.99
CA PHE A 17 1.35 2.85 -6.16
C PHE A 17 0.92 4.06 -5.34
N MET A 18 0.02 4.85 -5.91
CA MET A 18 -0.76 5.84 -5.18
C MET A 18 -2.20 5.34 -5.13
N ASP A 19 -2.71 5.12 -3.92
CA ASP A 19 -4.11 4.79 -3.68
C ASP A 19 -4.86 5.96 -3.03
N VAL A 20 -6.18 5.95 -3.17
CA VAL A 20 -7.06 7.01 -2.67
C VAL A 20 -8.25 6.39 -1.94
N HIS A 21 -8.51 6.88 -0.73
CA HIS A 21 -9.74 6.59 0.03
C HIS A 21 -10.60 7.85 0.07
N HIS A 22 -11.89 7.69 -0.22
CA HIS A 22 -12.91 8.72 -0.22
C HIS A 22 -13.81 8.61 1.02
N GLY A 23 -14.57 9.67 1.29
CA GLY A 23 -15.59 9.66 2.34
C GLY A 23 -15.01 9.70 3.76
N MET A 24 -13.74 10.09 3.90
CA MET A 24 -13.02 10.17 5.18
C MET A 24 -13.12 11.56 5.81
N GLN A 25 -14.25 12.27 5.61
CA GLN A 25 -14.46 13.61 6.18
C GLN A 25 -14.26 13.62 7.70
N GLY A 26 -13.48 14.58 8.18
CA GLY A 26 -13.19 14.75 9.60
C GLY A 26 -12.23 13.72 10.19
N ILE A 27 -11.54 12.91 9.37
CA ILE A 27 -10.49 12.01 9.85
C ILE A 27 -9.47 12.78 10.71
N THR A 28 -9.17 12.24 11.88
CA THR A 28 -8.20 12.81 12.81
C THR A 28 -6.79 12.25 12.56
N ALA A 29 -5.77 12.95 13.07
CA ALA A 29 -4.40 12.46 13.01
C ALA A 29 -4.23 11.08 13.68
N ASP A 30 -4.91 10.85 14.80
CA ASP A 30 -4.86 9.57 15.53
C ASP A 30 -5.50 8.44 14.71
N GLN A 31 -6.64 8.69 14.06
CA GLN A 31 -7.29 7.71 13.19
C GLN A 31 -6.46 7.39 11.95
N LEU A 32 -5.84 8.41 11.32
CA LEU A 32 -4.93 8.18 10.20
C LEU A 32 -3.73 7.34 10.62
N MET A 33 -3.14 7.65 11.78
CA MET A 33 -2.02 6.88 12.33
C MET A 33 -2.42 5.45 12.65
N GLU A 34 -3.59 5.23 13.27
CA GLU A 34 -4.09 3.89 13.59
C GLU A 34 -4.32 3.05 12.32
N ALA A 35 -4.98 3.63 11.30
CA ALA A 35 -5.21 2.95 10.03
C ALA A 35 -3.88 2.58 9.33
N HIS A 36 -2.94 3.53 9.27
CA HIS A 36 -1.63 3.30 8.67
C HIS A 36 -0.81 2.25 9.44
N GLN A 37 -0.84 2.26 10.78
CA GLN A 37 -0.20 1.23 11.61
C GLN A 37 -0.80 -0.16 11.38
N ALA A 38 -2.11 -0.25 11.15
CA ALA A 38 -2.76 -1.52 10.82
C ALA A 38 -2.23 -2.09 9.49
N ASP A 39 -2.02 -1.26 8.47
CA ASP A 39 -1.42 -1.67 7.20
C ASP A 39 0.03 -2.13 7.38
N LEU A 40 0.85 -1.33 8.05
CA LEU A 40 2.26 -1.65 8.35
C LEU A 40 2.42 -2.98 9.12
N ALA A 41 1.45 -3.32 9.98
CA ALA A 41 1.50 -4.54 10.77
C ALA A 41 1.45 -5.82 9.92
N ILE A 42 0.80 -5.77 8.74
CA ILE A 42 0.60 -6.95 7.88
C ILE A 42 1.20 -6.81 6.47
N GLU A 43 1.77 -5.66 6.11
CA GLU A 43 2.26 -5.34 4.75
C GLU A 43 3.17 -6.44 4.15
N LYS A 44 4.03 -7.02 4.99
CA LYS A 44 5.05 -8.00 4.57
C LYS A 44 4.44 -9.33 4.12
N GLU A 45 3.23 -9.64 4.54
CA GLU A 45 2.54 -10.87 4.14
C GLU A 45 2.16 -10.84 2.64
N GLU A 46 1.96 -9.64 2.10
CA GLU A 46 1.65 -9.41 0.67
C GLU A 46 2.86 -8.88 -0.11
N GLY A 47 4.01 -8.72 0.56
CA GLY A 47 5.21 -8.11 -0.02
C GLY A 47 5.04 -6.63 -0.32
N VAL A 48 4.17 -5.93 0.41
CA VAL A 48 3.93 -4.50 0.29
C VAL A 48 4.82 -3.75 1.29
N HIS A 49 5.16 -2.50 0.95
CA HIS A 49 5.69 -1.52 1.88
C HIS A 49 4.90 -0.21 1.76
N PHE A 50 4.19 0.19 2.81
CA PHE A 50 3.51 1.49 2.84
C PHE A 50 4.51 2.57 3.30
N GLU A 51 4.82 3.51 2.40
CA GLU A 51 5.84 4.53 2.65
C GLU A 51 5.29 5.70 3.47
N HIS A 52 4.16 6.28 3.01
CA HIS A 52 3.59 7.50 3.58
C HIS A 52 2.07 7.55 3.36
N ALA A 53 1.38 8.22 4.26
CA ALA A 53 -0.03 8.56 4.11
C ALA A 53 -0.27 10.06 4.39
N TRP A 54 -1.13 10.69 3.59
CA TRP A 54 -1.58 12.06 3.77
C TRP A 54 -3.11 12.08 3.80
N ALA A 55 -3.69 12.93 4.63
CA ALA A 55 -5.14 13.12 4.68
C ALA A 55 -5.51 14.59 4.50
N ASP A 56 -6.61 14.83 3.79
CA ASP A 56 -7.35 16.07 3.77
C ASP A 56 -8.71 15.83 4.48
N PRO A 57 -8.83 16.17 5.77
CA PRO A 57 -10.06 15.96 6.51
C PRO A 57 -11.23 16.81 6.04
N GLU A 58 -11.00 17.92 5.33
CA GLU A 58 -12.07 18.77 4.82
C GLU A 58 -12.72 18.14 3.59
N SER A 59 -11.93 17.70 2.61
CA SER A 59 -12.44 17.01 1.41
C SER A 59 -12.66 15.51 1.60
N GLY A 60 -12.21 14.94 2.72
CA GLY A 60 -12.42 13.55 3.09
C GLY A 60 -11.63 12.57 2.23
N LEU A 61 -10.43 13.01 1.82
CA LEU A 61 -9.51 12.23 1.00
C LEU A 61 -8.32 11.77 1.84
N VAL A 62 -7.94 10.51 1.66
CA VAL A 62 -6.67 9.96 2.15
C VAL A 62 -5.90 9.42 0.95
N TYR A 63 -4.60 9.75 0.89
CA TYR A 63 -3.66 9.31 -0.13
C TYR A 63 -2.58 8.47 0.51
N CYS A 64 -2.36 7.24 0.04
CA CYS A 64 -1.24 6.42 0.49
C CYS A 64 -0.27 6.14 -0.66
N LEU A 65 1.03 6.29 -0.37
CA LEU A 65 2.11 5.86 -1.25
C LEU A 65 2.65 4.52 -0.75
N SER A 66 2.70 3.52 -1.61
CA SER A 66 3.26 2.21 -1.31
C SER A 66 4.17 1.70 -2.42
N GLU A 67 5.06 0.77 -2.07
CA GLU A 67 5.82 -0.04 -3.01
C GLU A 67 5.36 -1.50 -2.91
N ALA A 68 5.00 -2.13 -4.02
CA ALA A 68 4.38 -3.46 -4.01
C ALA A 68 4.65 -4.26 -5.29
N PRO A 69 4.44 -5.60 -5.27
CA PRO A 69 4.53 -6.44 -6.47
C PRO A 69 3.34 -6.25 -7.42
N SER A 70 2.18 -5.80 -6.93
CA SER A 70 0.98 -5.55 -7.73
C SER A 70 -0.02 -4.65 -6.98
N PRO A 71 -0.95 -3.96 -7.68
CA PRO A 71 -1.99 -3.18 -7.01
C PRO A 71 -2.93 -4.06 -6.19
N GLU A 72 -3.17 -5.32 -6.59
CA GLU A 72 -3.99 -6.26 -5.84
C GLU A 72 -3.35 -6.64 -4.49
N ALA A 73 -2.02 -6.63 -4.39
CA ALA A 73 -1.31 -6.87 -3.13
C ALA A 73 -1.58 -5.73 -2.12
N VAL A 74 -1.48 -4.48 -2.58
CA VAL A 74 -1.84 -3.29 -1.78
C VAL A 74 -3.30 -3.37 -1.34
N GLN A 75 -4.22 -3.64 -2.28
CA GLN A 75 -5.64 -3.75 -1.98
C GLN A 75 -5.98 -4.87 -1.00
N ARG A 76 -5.28 -6.01 -1.04
CA ARG A 76 -5.47 -7.09 -0.05
C ARG A 76 -5.06 -6.68 1.35
N VAL A 77 -3.99 -5.89 1.51
CA VAL A 77 -3.62 -5.37 2.83
C VAL A 77 -4.73 -4.46 3.36
N HIS A 78 -5.10 -3.42 2.60
CA HIS A 78 -6.16 -2.49 2.98
C HIS A 78 -7.52 -3.17 3.27
N GLU A 79 -7.90 -4.17 2.47
CA GLU A 79 -9.13 -4.93 2.69
C GLU A 79 -9.08 -5.73 4.00
N ARG A 80 -7.92 -6.30 4.35
CA ARG A 80 -7.73 -7.06 5.59
C ARG A 80 -7.63 -6.18 6.84
N THR A 81 -7.22 -4.92 6.68
CA THR A 81 -7.15 -3.93 7.76
C THR A 81 -8.42 -3.09 7.90
N GLY A 82 -9.36 -3.23 6.97
CA GLY A 82 -10.73 -2.74 7.10
C GLY A 82 -11.03 -1.47 6.31
N HIS A 83 -10.09 -1.01 5.47
CA HIS A 83 -10.19 0.26 4.74
C HIS A 83 -9.69 0.10 3.31
N LYS A 84 -10.28 -0.83 2.54
CA LYS A 84 -10.00 -1.00 1.10
C LYS A 84 -10.02 0.35 0.36
N ALA A 85 -9.02 0.62 -0.48
CA ALA A 85 -8.94 1.86 -1.23
C ALA A 85 -9.96 1.89 -2.39
N ASP A 86 -10.51 3.06 -2.67
CA ASP A 86 -11.47 3.27 -3.76
C ASP A 86 -10.78 3.36 -5.12
N GLU A 87 -9.56 3.90 -5.13
CA GLU A 87 -8.71 3.98 -6.31
C GLU A 87 -7.30 3.46 -6.01
N ILE A 88 -6.64 2.92 -7.03
CA ILE A 88 -5.22 2.56 -6.95
C ILE A 88 -4.58 2.70 -8.33
N HIS A 89 -3.46 3.42 -8.38
CA HIS A 89 -2.79 3.79 -9.62
C HIS A 89 -1.29 3.46 -9.56
N PRO A 90 -0.72 2.77 -10.55
CA PRO A 90 0.73 2.59 -10.62
C PRO A 90 1.43 3.92 -10.94
N MET A 91 2.52 4.21 -10.24
CA MET A 91 3.35 5.41 -10.37
C MET A 91 4.75 5.05 -10.90
N PRO A 92 4.89 4.71 -12.20
CA PRO A 92 6.17 4.27 -12.76
C PRO A 92 7.18 5.41 -12.97
N LEU A 93 6.74 6.66 -12.86
CA LEU A 93 7.56 7.84 -13.07
C LEU A 93 7.51 8.73 -11.82
N SER A 94 8.67 9.18 -11.36
CA SER A 94 8.82 10.11 -10.23
C SER A 94 10.00 11.04 -10.50
N VAL A 95 10.00 12.21 -9.86
CA VAL A 95 11.09 13.19 -9.88
C VAL A 95 11.64 13.43 -8.49
#